data_AF-A0A935W3T5-F1
#
_entry.id   AF-A0A935W3T5-F1
#
_cell.length_a   1.000
_cell.length_b   1.000
_cell.length_c   1.000
_cell.angle_alpha   90.00
_cell.angle_beta   90.00
_cell.angle_gamma   90.00
#
_symmetry.space_group_name_H-M   'P 1'
#
loop_
_entity.id
_entity.type
_entity.pdbx_description
1 polymer ?
#
loop_
_entity_poly.entity_id
_entity_poly.type
_entity_poly.pdbx_seq_one_letter_code
_entity_poly.pdbx_strand_id
1 'polypeptide(L)'
;MPIPRRCRSRRRRRSSRALRQQSEVFATGERTKRAILLDIPFSIDRGIELYESLHAARAGGWERLGYLDQGRDAYVAAMQGLWAEIQDATFNAARYYMSVENEAGTLDDEAIVHAINHYSRYLHAFQRFDGDTTGEALPDAAYFGAYQAARGIGDGVLFFSAGDASPEQIAEAIRQYQTALRYFPFDRALWGTLAVALQRSGREADFLAVAQPIAGRVVHSRQLDRWIGNHAARADVLEKFRSAFANDRSLVYFGFADETKIGALEAEFARLAQERAEIARTMAETRSERDQLADRRREAMRLAAIDSGENAVPAPPRVAAGRSKESFAIEKLASDLDRLDSRSERLDVRIQAIEEALPIFKATLGQEGLIRELAVQRDHPVHALVRRLAEEVGAGTGAAPSTTTNPTAAALDLQDLIAGGQDR
;
A
#
# COMPACT_ATOMS: atom_id res chain seq x y z
N MET A 1 22.94 41.69 29.55
CA MET A 1 22.00 42.76 29.15
C MET A 1 20.79 42.15 28.44
N PRO A 2 19.54 42.37 28.91
CA PRO A 2 18.36 41.86 28.24
C PRO A 2 18.11 42.60 26.91
N ILE A 3 18.05 41.86 25.80
CA ILE A 3 17.69 42.40 24.47
C ILE A 3 16.25 42.95 24.53
N PRO A 4 15.99 44.19 24.09
CA PRO A 4 14.65 44.80 24.16
C PRO A 4 13.57 43.97 23.45
N ARG A 5 12.40 43.83 24.09
CA ARG A 5 11.29 42.93 23.67
C ARG A 5 10.86 43.10 22.20
N ARG A 6 10.88 44.33 21.66
CA ARG A 6 10.55 44.63 20.24
C ARG A 6 11.53 44.03 19.21
N CYS A 7 12.76 43.70 19.60
CA CYS A 7 13.73 43.07 18.69
C CYS A 7 13.45 41.58 18.45
N ARG A 8 12.82 40.86 19.39
CA ARG A 8 12.62 39.40 19.29
C ARG A 8 11.50 39.02 18.31
N SER A 9 10.37 39.71 18.33
CA SER A 9 9.27 39.48 17.37
C SER A 9 9.67 39.78 15.92
N ARG A 10 10.48 40.82 15.71
CA ARG A 10 11.02 41.17 14.38
C ARG A 10 11.99 40.12 13.85
N ARG A 11 12.82 39.50 14.69
CA ARG A 11 13.74 38.42 14.26
C ARG A 11 12.98 37.18 13.76
N ARG A 12 11.91 36.76 14.44
CA ARG A 12 11.10 35.60 14.02
C ARG A 12 10.43 35.79 12.67
N ARG A 13 9.79 36.94 12.45
CA ARG A 13 9.18 37.26 11.15
C ARG A 13 10.21 37.30 10.02
N ARG A 14 11.47 37.66 10.32
CA ARG A 14 12.57 37.60 9.34
C ARG A 14 12.99 36.17 9.02
N SER A 15 13.07 35.28 10.02
CA SER A 15 13.42 33.87 9.83
C SER A 15 12.40 33.12 8.95
N SER A 16 11.10 33.21 9.27
CA SER A 16 10.05 32.58 8.43
C SER A 16 10.04 33.13 7.00
N ARG A 17 10.25 34.45 6.84
CA ARG A 17 10.36 35.08 5.51
C ARG A 17 11.58 34.59 4.74
N ALA A 18 12.72 34.38 5.41
CA ALA A 18 13.93 33.88 4.78
C ALA A 18 13.76 32.44 4.30
N LEU A 19 13.14 31.57 5.11
CA LEU A 19 12.79 30.20 4.68
C LEU A 19 11.84 30.21 3.48
N ARG A 20 10.83 31.09 3.47
CA ARG A 20 9.93 31.25 2.32
C ARG A 20 10.67 31.68 1.05
N GLN A 21 11.53 32.68 1.16
CA GLN A 21 12.33 33.15 0.03
C GLN A 21 13.26 32.03 -0.48
N GLN A 22 13.87 31.27 0.43
CA GLN A 22 14.69 30.11 0.08
C GLN A 22 13.86 29.05 -0.67
N SER A 23 12.66 28.76 -0.16
CA SER A 23 11.69 27.86 -0.78
C SER A 23 11.31 28.28 -2.21
N GLU A 24 11.07 29.58 -2.44
CA GLU A 24 10.78 30.14 -3.76
C GLU A 24 11.96 30.05 -4.74
N VAL A 25 13.19 30.24 -4.25
CA VAL A 25 14.42 30.08 -5.04
C VAL A 25 14.55 28.63 -5.50
N PHE A 26 14.41 27.66 -4.60
CA PHE A 26 14.45 26.23 -4.96
C PHE A 26 13.34 25.83 -5.94
N ALA A 27 12.10 26.25 -5.70
CA ALA A 27 10.99 25.98 -6.62
C ALA A 27 11.18 26.63 -8.00
N THR A 28 11.91 27.74 -8.09
CA THR A 28 12.29 28.36 -9.36
C THR A 28 13.44 27.59 -10.03
N GLY A 29 14.41 27.13 -9.25
CA GLY A 29 15.46 26.22 -9.69
C GLY A 29 14.88 24.96 -10.33
N GLU A 30 13.94 24.29 -9.65
CA GLU A 30 13.26 23.07 -10.12
C GLU A 30 12.58 23.30 -11.48
N ARG A 31 11.79 24.39 -11.59
CA ARG A 31 11.07 24.71 -12.84
C ARG A 31 11.98 25.08 -13.99
N THR A 32 13.13 25.71 -13.71
CA THR A 32 14.05 26.19 -14.74
C THR A 32 15.18 25.21 -15.05
N LYS A 33 15.36 24.16 -14.22
CA LYS A 33 16.50 23.23 -14.25
C LYS A 33 17.86 23.94 -14.28
N ARG A 34 18.00 25.07 -13.57
CA ARG A 34 19.24 25.87 -13.53
C ARG A 34 19.91 25.80 -12.16
N ALA A 35 21.23 25.97 -12.14
CA ALA A 35 21.98 26.18 -10.91
C ALA A 35 21.41 27.39 -10.15
N ILE A 36 21.13 27.20 -8.86
CA ILE A 36 20.66 28.27 -7.99
C ILE A 36 21.81 28.86 -7.18
N LEU A 37 21.79 30.17 -6.98
CA LEU A 37 22.69 30.85 -6.04
C LEU A 37 21.89 31.22 -4.79
N LEU A 38 22.22 30.60 -3.67
CA LEU A 38 21.59 30.86 -2.38
C LEU A 38 22.39 31.93 -1.62
N ASP A 39 22.02 33.20 -1.81
CA ASP A 39 22.51 34.31 -0.98
C ASP A 39 21.46 34.69 0.09
N ILE A 40 21.09 33.70 0.91
CA ILE A 40 20.12 33.88 2.00
C ILE A 40 20.80 33.48 3.32
N PRO A 41 20.98 34.42 4.28
CA PRO A 41 21.77 34.19 5.49
C PRO A 41 21.04 33.34 6.57
N PHE A 42 20.01 32.58 6.19
CA PHE A 42 19.24 31.72 7.07
C PHE A 42 18.94 30.40 6.36
N SER A 43 19.32 29.28 6.98
CA SER A 43 19.16 27.94 6.42
C SER A 43 18.00 27.17 7.05
N ILE A 44 17.60 26.07 6.41
CA ILE A 44 16.65 25.09 6.95
C ILE A 44 17.10 24.57 8.32
N ASP A 45 18.39 24.26 8.49
CA ASP A 45 18.94 23.78 9.77
C ASP A 45 18.75 24.81 10.90
N ARG A 46 19.00 26.10 10.61
CA ARG A 46 18.72 27.18 11.57
C ARG A 46 17.23 27.35 11.84
N GLY A 47 16.38 27.04 10.87
CA GLY A 47 14.93 26.92 11.06
C GLY A 47 14.58 25.85 12.10
N ILE A 48 15.13 24.64 11.94
CA ILE A 48 14.91 23.51 12.87
C ILE A 48 15.43 23.83 14.27
N GLU A 49 16.63 24.39 14.40
CA GLU A 49 17.18 24.81 15.71
C GLU A 49 16.33 25.90 16.40
N LEU A 50 15.81 26.86 15.60
CA LEU A 50 14.90 27.88 16.11
C LEU A 50 13.60 27.23 16.60
N TYR A 51 13.04 26.30 15.82
CA TYR A 51 11.84 25.56 16.21
C TYR A 51 12.07 24.77 17.51
N GLU A 52 13.20 24.08 17.64
CA GLU A 52 13.59 23.36 18.85
C GLU A 52 13.65 24.29 20.08
N SER A 53 14.28 25.46 19.91
CA SER A 53 14.38 26.47 20.96
C SER A 53 13.00 27.00 21.40
N LEU A 54 12.08 27.17 20.45
CA LEU A 54 10.71 27.56 20.75
C LEU A 54 9.97 26.41 21.45
N HIS A 55 10.05 25.18 20.92
CA HIS A 55 9.43 23.97 21.46
C HIS A 55 9.83 23.68 22.91
N ALA A 56 11.11 23.91 23.28
CA ALA A 56 11.59 23.78 24.64
C ALA A 56 10.90 24.74 25.63
N ALA A 57 10.37 25.87 25.15
CA ALA A 57 9.69 26.87 25.96
C ALA A 57 8.17 26.63 26.12
N ARG A 58 7.63 25.52 25.59
CA ARG A 58 6.18 25.26 25.55
C ARG A 58 5.51 25.20 26.93
N ALA A 59 6.22 24.76 27.97
CA ALA A 59 5.68 24.57 29.32
C ALA A 59 5.68 25.84 30.22
N GLY A 60 5.76 27.05 29.64
CA GLY A 60 5.77 28.32 30.40
C GLY A 60 7.03 29.19 30.23
N GLY A 61 7.77 28.99 29.15
CA GLY A 61 8.86 29.87 28.72
C GLY A 61 8.47 30.79 27.56
N TRP A 62 7.35 30.54 26.89
CA TRP A 62 6.92 31.25 25.68
C TRP A 62 6.61 32.74 25.95
N GLU A 63 6.18 33.08 27.16
CA GLU A 63 5.98 34.46 27.62
C GLU A 63 7.29 35.26 27.54
N ARG A 64 8.39 34.65 28.00
CA ARG A 64 9.75 35.24 27.97
C ARG A 64 10.30 35.34 26.55
N LEU A 65 9.77 34.53 25.62
CA LEU A 65 10.03 34.64 24.20
C LEU A 65 9.23 35.79 23.55
N GLY A 66 8.46 36.58 24.31
CA GLY A 66 7.77 37.77 23.82
C GLY A 66 6.38 37.50 23.28
N TYR A 67 5.74 36.43 23.76
CA TYR A 67 4.32 36.14 23.52
C TYR A 67 3.44 36.48 24.72
N LEU A 68 4.00 37.04 25.80
CA LEU A 68 3.24 37.44 27.00
C LEU A 68 2.01 38.29 26.66
N ASP A 69 2.17 39.28 25.77
CA ASP A 69 1.09 40.21 25.41
C ASP A 69 0.13 39.65 24.33
N GLN A 70 0.50 38.55 23.67
CA GLN A 70 -0.26 37.95 22.56
C GLN A 70 -0.99 36.65 22.96
N GLY A 71 -0.62 36.08 24.11
CA GLY A 71 -1.16 34.82 24.60
C GLY A 71 -0.52 33.58 23.96
N ARG A 72 -0.94 32.43 24.48
CA ARG A 72 -0.44 31.10 24.10
C ARG A 72 -0.80 30.73 22.66
N ASP A 73 -1.99 31.09 22.20
CA ASP A 73 -2.44 30.75 20.84
C ASP A 73 -1.57 31.40 19.77
N ALA A 74 -1.12 32.64 19.99
CA ALA A 74 -0.18 33.31 19.09
C ALA A 74 1.20 32.64 19.08
N TYR A 75 1.62 32.04 20.20
CA TYR A 75 2.84 31.23 20.27
C TYR A 75 2.68 29.93 19.46
N VAL A 76 1.57 29.20 19.66
CA VAL A 76 1.27 27.96 18.93
C VAL A 76 1.17 28.22 17.43
N ALA A 77 0.44 29.26 17.02
CA ALA A 77 0.34 29.65 15.61
C ALA A 77 1.69 29.99 15.00
N ALA A 78 2.59 30.63 15.76
CA ALA A 78 3.94 30.92 15.29
C ALA A 78 4.84 29.67 15.20
N MET A 79 4.67 28.71 16.11
CA MET A 79 5.33 27.40 16.05
C MET A 79 4.92 26.64 14.80
N GLN A 80 3.61 26.46 14.60
CA GLN A 80 3.05 25.77 13.44
C GLN A 80 3.40 26.47 12.13
N GLY A 81 3.33 27.81 12.12
CA GLY A 81 3.75 28.62 10.97
C GLY A 81 5.22 28.46 10.64
N LEU A 82 6.12 28.43 11.64
CA LEU A 82 7.54 28.17 11.40
C LEU A 82 7.77 26.77 10.84
N TRP A 83 7.10 25.75 11.38
CA TRP A 83 7.21 24.38 10.87
C TRP A 83 6.78 24.27 9.40
N ALA A 84 5.67 24.92 9.03
CA ALA A 84 5.20 24.93 7.66
C ALA A 84 6.25 25.50 6.68
N GLU A 85 6.94 26.59 7.04
CA GLU A 85 8.01 27.14 6.20
C GLU A 85 9.25 26.23 6.13
N ILE A 86 9.58 25.52 7.23
CA ILE A 86 10.65 24.50 7.23
C ILE A 86 10.30 23.37 6.27
N GLN A 87 9.06 22.88 6.34
CA GLN A 87 8.55 21.81 5.47
C GLN A 87 8.65 22.22 3.99
N ASP A 88 8.13 23.38 3.62
CA ASP A 88 8.17 23.87 2.23
C ASP A 88 9.59 24.03 1.72
N ALA A 89 10.45 24.71 2.49
CA ALA A 89 11.83 24.94 2.10
C ALA A 89 12.57 23.62 1.91
N THR A 90 12.31 22.63 2.78
CA THR A 90 12.91 21.30 2.66
C THR A 90 12.43 20.57 1.41
N PHE A 91 11.13 20.49 1.16
CA PHE A 91 10.62 19.72 0.02
C PHE A 91 10.87 20.41 -1.30
N ASN A 92 10.90 21.74 -1.35
CA ASN A 92 11.32 22.45 -2.55
C ASN A 92 12.81 22.26 -2.82
N ALA A 93 13.65 22.26 -1.78
CA ALA A 93 15.07 21.92 -1.91
C ALA A 93 15.26 20.48 -2.43
N ALA A 94 14.58 19.51 -1.82
CA ALA A 94 14.69 18.12 -2.22
C ALA A 94 14.19 17.89 -3.66
N ARG A 95 13.05 18.46 -4.05
CA ARG A 95 12.55 18.39 -5.44
C ARG A 95 13.48 19.06 -6.44
N TYR A 96 14.06 20.20 -6.08
CA TYR A 96 15.08 20.84 -6.90
C TYR A 96 16.23 19.89 -7.17
N TYR A 97 16.84 19.32 -6.13
CA TYR A 97 17.94 18.39 -6.29
C TYR A 97 17.55 17.11 -7.04
N MET A 98 16.34 16.57 -6.83
CA MET A 98 15.81 15.46 -7.62
C MET A 98 15.51 15.80 -9.09
N SER A 99 15.57 17.09 -9.48
CA SER A 99 15.38 17.54 -10.86
C SER A 99 16.69 17.89 -11.58
N VAL A 100 17.82 17.88 -10.86
CA VAL A 100 19.13 18.19 -11.43
C VAL A 100 19.63 16.99 -12.22
N GLU A 101 19.92 17.24 -13.50
CA GLU A 101 20.51 16.28 -14.42
C GLU A 101 22.00 16.60 -14.61
N ASN A 102 22.83 15.58 -14.78
CA ASN A 102 24.23 15.72 -15.15
C ASN A 102 24.41 16.03 -16.64
N GLU A 103 25.66 16.16 -17.11
CA GLU A 103 25.96 16.45 -18.53
C GLU A 103 25.43 15.39 -19.50
N ALA A 104 25.22 14.15 -19.03
CA ALA A 104 24.67 13.06 -19.83
C ALA A 104 23.13 13.05 -19.86
N GLY A 105 22.47 13.99 -19.17
CA GLY A 105 21.01 14.07 -19.08
C GLY A 105 20.38 13.02 -18.16
N THR A 106 21.18 12.32 -17.34
CA THR A 106 20.67 11.45 -16.28
C THR A 106 20.64 12.20 -14.96
N LEU A 107 19.86 11.72 -13.98
CA LEU A 107 19.84 12.33 -12.65
C LEU A 107 21.26 12.34 -12.06
N ASP A 108 21.60 13.44 -11.40
CA ASP A 108 22.90 13.61 -10.75
C ASP A 108 22.92 12.91 -9.36
N ASP A 109 23.85 11.97 -9.18
CA ASP A 109 23.96 11.17 -7.95
C ASP A 109 24.24 12.04 -6.72
N GLU A 110 25.07 13.08 -6.86
CA GLU A 110 25.35 14.02 -5.78
C GLU A 110 24.09 14.81 -5.39
N ALA A 111 23.32 15.26 -6.38
CA ALA A 111 22.03 15.89 -6.16
C ALA A 111 21.03 14.94 -5.46
N ILE A 112 20.94 13.67 -5.86
CA ILE A 112 20.08 12.68 -5.18
C ILE A 112 20.47 12.56 -3.69
N VAL A 113 21.77 12.48 -3.38
CA VAL A 113 22.25 12.46 -1.98
C VAL A 113 21.84 13.73 -1.23
N HIS A 114 21.92 14.90 -1.85
CA HIS A 114 21.41 16.15 -1.25
C HIS A 114 19.90 16.12 -0.99
N ALA A 115 19.10 15.58 -1.91
CA ALA A 115 17.67 15.42 -1.71
C ALA A 115 17.35 14.47 -0.54
N ILE A 116 18.00 13.30 -0.48
CA ILE A 116 17.86 12.34 0.62
C ILE A 116 18.22 13.01 1.95
N ASN A 117 19.30 13.80 1.99
CA ASN A 117 19.72 14.53 3.19
C ASN A 117 18.65 15.52 3.67
N HIS A 118 18.00 16.24 2.75
CA HIS A 118 16.90 17.14 3.10
C HIS A 118 15.70 16.37 3.68
N TYR A 119 15.26 15.30 3.03
CA TYR A 119 14.17 14.47 3.53
C TYR A 119 14.49 13.85 4.90
N SER A 120 15.69 13.30 5.06
CA SER A 120 16.16 12.68 6.31
C SER A 120 16.19 13.67 7.47
N ARG A 121 16.66 14.90 7.24
CA ARG A 121 16.68 15.95 8.27
C ARG A 121 15.27 16.33 8.72
N TYR A 122 14.35 16.50 7.77
CA TYR A 122 12.96 16.80 8.12
C TYR A 122 12.30 15.64 8.86
N LEU A 123 12.47 14.40 8.40
CA LEU A 123 11.86 13.22 9.04
C LEU A 123 12.39 13.04 10.47
N HIS A 124 13.71 13.18 10.68
CA HIS A 124 14.30 13.09 12.01
C HIS A 124 13.85 14.23 12.93
N ALA A 125 13.74 15.46 12.41
CA ALA A 125 13.18 16.58 13.17
C ALA A 125 11.71 16.30 13.53
N PHE A 126 10.90 15.82 12.59
CA PHE A 126 9.50 15.45 12.81
C PHE A 126 9.40 14.41 13.93
N GLN A 127 10.12 13.29 13.84
CA GLN A 127 10.10 12.21 14.82
C GLN A 127 10.53 12.65 16.23
N ARG A 128 11.37 13.69 16.35
CA ARG A 128 11.76 14.25 17.65
C ARG A 128 10.61 15.01 18.33
N PHE A 129 9.73 15.62 17.55
CA PHE A 129 8.63 16.46 18.04
C PHE A 129 7.26 15.75 17.98
N ASP A 130 7.16 14.69 17.17
CA ASP A 130 6.06 13.73 17.11
C ASP A 130 6.00 12.96 18.44
N GLY A 131 4.96 13.20 19.25
CA GLY A 131 4.87 12.72 20.63
C GLY A 131 4.82 13.81 21.70
N ASP A 132 4.81 15.09 21.33
CA ASP A 132 4.45 16.13 22.28
C ASP A 132 3.01 15.91 22.80
N THR A 133 2.88 15.70 24.11
CA THR A 133 1.61 15.41 24.81
C THR A 133 0.52 16.45 24.57
N THR A 134 0.89 17.67 24.18
CA THR A 134 -0.10 18.72 23.88
C THR A 134 -0.72 18.57 22.49
N GLY A 135 -0.02 17.93 21.55
CA GLY A 135 -0.42 17.82 20.15
C GLY A 135 -0.48 19.15 19.41
N GLU A 136 -0.03 20.27 20.01
CA GLU A 136 -0.17 21.61 19.44
C GLU A 136 1.10 22.10 18.74
N ALA A 137 2.25 21.50 19.04
CA ALA A 137 3.54 21.96 18.55
C ALA A 137 3.66 21.83 17.01
N LEU A 138 3.24 20.69 16.46
CA LEU A 138 3.28 20.41 15.04
C LEU A 138 1.92 20.71 14.39
N PRO A 139 1.89 21.29 13.18
CA PRO A 139 0.66 21.37 12.41
C PRO A 139 0.23 19.98 11.93
N ASP A 140 -1.07 19.75 11.74
CA ASP A 140 -1.61 18.46 11.26
C ASP A 140 -0.92 17.99 9.95
N ALA A 141 -0.65 18.92 9.03
CA ALA A 141 0.03 18.64 7.76
C ALA A 141 1.47 18.11 7.91
N ALA A 142 2.09 18.22 9.09
CA ALA A 142 3.42 17.71 9.34
C ALA A 142 3.50 16.19 9.18
N TYR A 143 2.43 15.45 9.50
CA TYR A 143 2.34 14.00 9.34
C TYR A 143 2.33 13.59 7.87
N PHE A 144 1.61 14.35 7.03
CA PHE A 144 1.70 14.15 5.58
C PHE A 144 3.10 14.53 5.06
N GLY A 145 3.74 15.55 5.64
CA GLY A 145 5.15 15.83 5.38
C GLY A 145 6.07 14.66 5.77
N ALA A 146 5.82 13.99 6.89
CA ALA A 146 6.61 12.83 7.32
C ALA A 146 6.45 11.65 6.33
N TYR A 147 5.25 11.43 5.82
CA TYR A 147 5.00 10.53 4.68
C TYR A 147 5.84 10.92 3.45
N GLN A 148 5.78 12.17 3.01
CA GLN A 148 6.52 12.64 1.84
C GLN A 148 8.03 12.49 2.01
N ALA A 149 8.55 12.78 3.20
CA ALA A 149 9.95 12.64 3.51
C ALA A 149 10.40 11.17 3.49
N ALA A 150 9.68 10.29 4.17
CA ALA A 150 9.99 8.86 4.18
C ALA A 150 9.92 8.27 2.76
N ARG A 151 8.88 8.61 1.98
CA ARG A 151 8.77 8.21 0.57
C ARG A 151 9.96 8.73 -0.25
N GLY A 152 10.30 10.00 -0.10
CA GLY A 152 11.41 10.64 -0.81
C GLY A 152 12.78 10.03 -0.49
N ILE A 153 13.02 9.56 0.75
CA ILE A 153 14.23 8.81 1.10
C ILE A 153 14.23 7.47 0.37
N GLY A 154 13.14 6.71 0.41
CA GLY A 154 13.04 5.42 -0.28
C GLY A 154 13.25 5.54 -1.79
N ASP A 155 12.59 6.51 -2.41
CA ASP A 155 12.72 6.82 -3.83
C ASP A 155 14.17 7.22 -4.16
N GLY A 156 14.75 8.15 -3.40
CA GLY A 156 16.14 8.58 -3.59
C GLY A 156 17.13 7.41 -3.49
N VAL A 157 16.97 6.51 -2.52
CA VAL A 157 17.85 5.34 -2.37
C VAL A 157 17.75 4.40 -3.57
N LEU A 158 16.56 4.19 -4.14
CA LEU A 158 16.41 3.34 -5.33
C LEU A 158 16.89 4.02 -6.61
N PHE A 159 16.73 5.35 -6.73
CA PHE A 159 17.20 6.12 -7.89
C PHE A 159 18.72 6.30 -7.91
N PHE A 160 19.35 6.54 -6.75
CA PHE A 160 20.80 6.71 -6.62
C PHE A 160 21.59 5.54 -7.23
N SER A 161 21.02 4.33 -7.16
CA SER A 161 21.74 3.15 -7.64
C SER A 161 21.45 2.81 -9.11
N ALA A 162 20.64 3.58 -9.84
CA ALA A 162 20.30 3.39 -11.27
C ALA A 162 19.91 1.95 -11.70
N GLY A 163 19.48 1.10 -10.74
CA GLY A 163 19.22 -0.34 -10.97
C GLY A 163 20.09 -1.28 -10.14
N ASP A 164 21.30 -0.86 -9.76
CA ASP A 164 22.33 -1.64 -9.05
C ASP A 164 22.31 -1.44 -7.52
N ALA A 165 21.13 -1.26 -6.94
CA ALA A 165 21.00 -1.03 -5.50
C ALA A 165 21.50 -2.23 -4.70
N SER A 166 22.37 -1.98 -3.72
CA SER A 166 22.84 -3.03 -2.81
C SER A 166 21.67 -3.61 -1.99
N PRO A 167 21.78 -4.85 -1.47
CA PRO A 167 20.76 -5.42 -0.60
C PRO A 167 20.43 -4.52 0.61
N GLU A 168 21.42 -3.82 1.17
CA GLU A 168 21.25 -2.88 2.27
C GLU A 168 20.45 -1.63 1.85
N GLN A 169 20.73 -1.11 0.66
CA GLN A 169 19.99 0.02 0.08
C GLN A 169 18.54 -0.36 -0.18
N ILE A 170 18.27 -1.54 -0.76
CA ILE A 170 16.91 -2.03 -0.97
C ILE A 170 16.19 -2.22 0.38
N ALA A 171 16.88 -2.78 1.38
CA ALA A 171 16.32 -2.94 2.73
C ALA A 171 15.99 -1.60 3.39
N GLU A 172 16.82 -0.56 3.19
CA GLU A 172 16.51 0.80 3.64
C GLU A 172 15.31 1.38 2.91
N ALA A 173 15.23 1.25 1.59
CA ALA A 173 14.07 1.71 0.83
C ALA A 173 12.76 1.03 1.31
N ILE A 174 12.78 -0.28 1.55
CA ILE A 174 11.65 -1.02 2.12
C ILE A 174 11.24 -0.44 3.49
N ARG A 175 12.19 -0.18 4.40
CA ARG A 175 11.89 0.43 5.71
C ARG A 175 11.25 1.81 5.57
N GLN A 176 11.72 2.60 4.62
CA GLN A 176 11.22 3.95 4.39
C GLN A 176 9.83 3.94 3.75
N TYR A 177 9.55 3.04 2.81
CA TYR A 177 8.21 2.86 2.25
C TYR A 177 7.20 2.34 3.27
N GLN A 178 7.61 1.40 4.13
CA GLN A 178 6.79 1.01 5.28
C GLN A 178 6.51 2.21 6.20
N THR A 179 7.52 3.02 6.49
CA THR A 179 7.37 4.23 7.33
C THR A 179 6.42 5.24 6.69
N ALA A 180 6.56 5.49 5.38
CA ALA A 180 5.69 6.37 4.62
C ALA A 180 4.23 5.88 4.63
N LEU A 181 3.98 4.60 4.38
CA LEU A 181 2.64 4.00 4.43
C LEU A 181 2.05 3.95 5.85
N ARG A 182 2.89 3.91 6.89
CA ARG A 182 2.42 4.07 8.29
C ARG A 182 1.87 5.46 8.57
N TYR A 183 2.45 6.49 7.96
CA TYR A 183 1.95 7.86 8.07
C TYR A 183 0.76 8.09 7.13
N PHE A 184 0.84 7.62 5.89
CA PHE A 184 -0.21 7.82 4.89
C PHE A 184 -0.46 6.54 4.07
N PRO A 185 -1.38 5.66 4.53
CA PRO A 185 -1.63 4.37 3.88
C PRO A 185 -2.44 4.47 2.59
N PHE A 186 -3.00 5.65 2.28
CA PHE A 186 -3.88 5.86 1.12
C PHE A 186 -3.11 6.17 -0.18
N ASP A 187 -1.78 6.08 -0.18
CA ASP A 187 -0.98 6.17 -1.40
C ASP A 187 -0.95 4.83 -2.13
N ARG A 188 -1.86 4.68 -3.10
CA ARG A 188 -1.96 3.49 -3.95
C ARG A 188 -0.63 3.14 -4.63
N ALA A 189 0.06 4.12 -5.19
CA ALA A 189 1.27 3.88 -5.97
C ALA A 189 2.40 3.32 -5.10
N LEU A 190 2.47 3.77 -3.84
CA LEU A 190 3.51 3.35 -2.92
C LEU A 190 3.41 1.88 -2.48
N TRP A 191 2.22 1.28 -2.48
CA TRP A 191 2.06 -0.15 -2.27
C TRP A 191 2.74 -0.97 -3.38
N GLY A 192 2.58 -0.53 -4.63
CA GLY A 192 3.26 -1.13 -5.78
C GLY A 192 4.78 -0.95 -5.69
N THR A 193 5.25 0.25 -5.34
CA THR A 193 6.69 0.50 -5.14
C THR A 193 7.28 -0.38 -4.04
N LEU A 194 6.55 -0.59 -2.93
CA LEU A 194 6.96 -1.49 -1.86
C LEU A 194 7.05 -2.95 -2.34
N ALA A 195 6.07 -3.42 -3.12
CA ALA A 195 6.08 -4.78 -3.68
C ALA A 195 7.28 -4.99 -4.61
N VAL A 196 7.57 -4.02 -5.49
CA VAL A 196 8.75 -4.06 -6.37
C VAL A 196 10.05 -4.08 -5.56
N ALA A 197 10.16 -3.28 -4.50
CA ALA A 197 11.33 -3.29 -3.63
C ALA A 197 11.51 -4.65 -2.93
N LEU A 198 10.43 -5.26 -2.44
CA LEU A 198 10.43 -6.59 -1.85
C LEU A 198 10.86 -7.65 -2.87
N GLN A 199 10.33 -7.59 -4.09
CA GLN A 199 10.72 -8.48 -5.19
C GLN A 199 12.21 -8.38 -5.51
N ARG A 200 12.76 -7.16 -5.61
CA ARG A 200 14.21 -6.95 -5.82
C ARG A 200 15.07 -7.51 -4.69
N SER A 201 14.53 -7.61 -3.48
CA SER A 201 15.21 -8.25 -2.33
C SER A 201 14.98 -9.78 -2.24
N GLY A 202 14.23 -10.39 -3.16
CA GLY A 202 13.84 -11.80 -3.10
C GLY A 202 12.81 -12.12 -2.02
N ARG A 203 12.10 -11.11 -1.52
CA ARG A 203 11.14 -11.18 -0.40
C ARG A 203 9.71 -10.86 -0.83
N GLU A 204 9.38 -11.10 -2.09
CA GLU A 204 8.04 -10.88 -2.65
C GLU A 204 6.93 -11.58 -1.85
N ALA A 205 7.18 -12.81 -1.41
CA ALA A 205 6.25 -13.58 -0.59
C ALA A 205 5.95 -12.93 0.78
N ASP A 206 6.82 -12.02 1.26
CA ASP A 206 6.62 -11.29 2.51
C ASP A 206 5.65 -10.11 2.34
N PHE A 207 5.19 -9.78 1.13
CA PHE A 207 4.37 -8.59 0.88
C PHE A 207 3.16 -8.51 1.81
N LEU A 208 2.37 -9.56 1.92
CA LEU A 208 1.19 -9.56 2.81
C LEU A 208 1.59 -9.43 4.28
N ALA A 209 2.65 -10.11 4.73
CA ALA A 209 3.14 -10.01 6.10
C ALA A 209 3.58 -8.57 6.46
N VAL A 210 4.10 -7.83 5.49
CA VAL A 210 4.46 -6.42 5.62
C VAL A 210 3.23 -5.51 5.52
N ALA A 211 2.31 -5.80 4.61
CA ALA A 211 1.21 -4.93 4.25
C ALA A 211 0.03 -5.00 5.22
N GLN A 212 -0.32 -6.20 5.69
CA GLN A 212 -1.46 -6.44 6.58
C GLN A 212 -1.40 -5.62 7.88
N PRO A 213 -0.25 -5.50 8.59
CA PRO A 213 -0.18 -4.65 9.78
C PRO A 213 -0.46 -3.17 9.51
N ILE A 214 -0.22 -2.69 8.28
CA ILE A 214 -0.49 -1.30 7.89
C ILE A 214 -1.96 -1.17 7.48
N ALA A 215 -2.45 -2.04 6.60
CA ALA A 215 -3.83 -2.11 6.15
C ALA A 215 -4.81 -2.29 7.32
N GLY A 216 -4.48 -3.19 8.25
CA GLY A 216 -5.26 -3.46 9.45
C GLY A 216 -5.46 -2.24 10.34
N ARG A 217 -4.51 -1.29 10.39
CA ARG A 217 -4.69 -0.03 11.14
C ARG A 217 -5.81 0.81 10.57
N VAL A 218 -5.93 0.85 9.24
CA VAL A 218 -7.00 1.58 8.55
C VAL A 218 -8.33 0.89 8.77
N VAL A 219 -8.38 -0.44 8.61
CA VAL A 219 -9.60 -1.24 8.76
C VAL A 219 -10.21 -1.07 10.15
N HIS A 220 -9.39 -1.07 11.20
CA HIS A 220 -9.83 -1.04 12.59
C HIS A 220 -9.76 0.35 13.25
N SER A 221 -9.45 1.41 12.50
CA SER A 221 -9.34 2.76 13.09
C SER A 221 -10.70 3.34 13.46
N ARG A 222 -10.83 3.69 14.74
CA ARG A 222 -12.02 4.39 15.26
C ARG A 222 -12.10 5.83 14.74
N GLN A 223 -10.96 6.43 14.43
CA GLN A 223 -10.88 7.79 13.91
C GLN A 223 -11.41 7.84 12.48
N LEU A 224 -11.05 6.83 11.66
CA LEU A 224 -11.60 6.69 10.32
C LEU A 224 -13.09 6.35 10.34
N ASP A 225 -13.53 5.46 11.23
CA ASP A 225 -14.96 5.16 11.43
C ASP A 225 -15.79 6.43 11.64
N ARG A 226 -15.36 7.27 12.58
CA ARG A 226 -16.04 8.54 12.88
C ARG A 226 -15.97 9.51 11.71
N TRP A 227 -14.86 9.54 10.99
CA TRP A 227 -14.69 10.40 9.82
C TRP A 227 -15.68 10.04 8.71
N ILE A 228 -15.79 8.75 8.39
CA ILE A 228 -16.72 8.22 7.38
C ILE A 228 -18.17 8.43 7.84
N GLY A 229 -18.52 8.06 9.08
CA GLY A 229 -19.87 8.20 9.60
C GLY A 229 -20.37 9.65 9.66
N ASN A 230 -19.47 10.61 9.87
CA ASN A 230 -19.78 12.04 9.85
C ASN A 230 -19.83 12.64 8.42
N HIS A 231 -19.63 11.84 7.37
CA HIS A 231 -19.56 12.31 5.98
C HIS A 231 -18.56 13.46 5.80
N ALA A 232 -17.43 13.38 6.50
CA ALA A 232 -16.39 14.41 6.43
C ALA A 232 -15.69 14.42 5.06
N ALA A 233 -14.80 15.39 4.84
CA ALA A 233 -14.11 15.55 3.57
C ALA A 233 -13.46 14.24 3.10
N ARG A 234 -13.73 13.86 1.84
CA ARG A 234 -13.21 12.63 1.19
C ARG A 234 -13.61 11.32 1.89
N ALA A 235 -14.69 11.31 2.68
CA ALA A 235 -15.18 10.11 3.36
C ALA A 235 -15.45 8.94 2.40
N ASP A 236 -16.08 9.22 1.25
CA ASP A 236 -16.39 8.24 0.20
C ASP A 236 -15.12 7.59 -0.39
N VAL A 237 -14.07 8.39 -0.58
CA VAL A 237 -12.77 7.89 -1.07
C VAL A 237 -12.13 6.99 -0.03
N LEU A 238 -12.09 7.44 1.23
CA LEU A 238 -11.43 6.72 2.32
C LEU A 238 -12.19 5.43 2.69
N GLU A 239 -13.50 5.38 2.53
CA GLU A 239 -14.32 4.19 2.70
C GLU A 239 -13.97 3.09 1.68
N LYS A 240 -13.72 3.47 0.41
CA LYS A 240 -13.27 2.54 -0.63
C LYS A 240 -11.91 1.94 -0.30
N PHE A 241 -10.95 2.77 0.14
CA PHE A 241 -9.65 2.28 0.61
C PHE A 241 -9.79 1.34 1.81
N ARG A 242 -10.63 1.68 2.78
CA ARG A 242 -10.88 0.83 3.94
C ARG A 242 -11.44 -0.53 3.54
N SER A 243 -12.41 -0.54 2.63
CA SER A 243 -13.03 -1.75 2.11
C SER A 243 -12.00 -2.61 1.37
N ALA A 244 -11.12 -2.00 0.58
CA ALA A 244 -10.02 -2.69 -0.09
C ALA A 244 -9.02 -3.28 0.90
N PHE A 245 -8.63 -2.54 1.94
CA PHE A 245 -7.71 -3.03 2.97
C PHE A 245 -8.28 -4.13 3.86
N ALA A 246 -9.61 -4.29 3.91
CA ALA A 246 -10.26 -5.41 4.60
C ALA A 246 -10.22 -6.73 3.82
N ASN A 247 -9.85 -6.69 2.53
CA ASN A 247 -9.77 -7.85 1.66
C ASN A 247 -8.31 -8.13 1.27
N ASP A 248 -7.73 -9.24 1.75
CA ASP A 248 -6.33 -9.60 1.52
C ASP A 248 -5.97 -9.66 0.02
N ARG A 249 -6.89 -10.13 -0.84
CA ARG A 249 -6.65 -10.23 -2.29
C ARG A 249 -6.68 -8.86 -2.96
N SER A 250 -7.55 -7.96 -2.53
CA SER A 250 -7.52 -6.57 -2.97
C SER A 250 -6.19 -5.92 -2.57
N LEU A 251 -5.70 -6.18 -1.35
CA LEU A 251 -4.38 -5.71 -0.91
C LEU A 251 -3.23 -6.29 -1.76
N VAL A 252 -3.30 -7.55 -2.20
CA VAL A 252 -2.37 -8.10 -3.21
C VAL A 252 -2.41 -7.26 -4.50
N TYR A 253 -3.59 -6.91 -5.00
CA TYR A 253 -3.68 -6.07 -6.20
C TYR A 253 -3.05 -4.68 -6.02
N PHE A 254 -3.11 -4.10 -4.81
CA PHE A 254 -2.36 -2.88 -4.50
C PHE A 254 -0.84 -3.01 -4.70
N GLY A 255 -0.27 -4.18 -4.42
CA GLY A 255 1.16 -4.45 -4.62
C GLY A 255 1.52 -4.79 -6.06
N PHE A 256 0.69 -5.57 -6.74
CA PHE A 256 1.10 -6.24 -7.98
C PHE A 256 0.34 -5.82 -9.23
N ALA A 257 -0.83 -5.19 -9.09
CA ALA A 257 -1.63 -4.68 -10.20
C ALA A 257 -1.44 -3.16 -10.37
N ASP A 258 -0.87 -2.76 -11.50
CA ASP A 258 -0.95 -1.38 -11.98
C ASP A 258 -2.19 -1.20 -12.87
N GLU A 259 -2.46 0.02 -13.31
CA GLU A 259 -3.62 0.32 -14.15
C GLU A 259 -3.62 -0.47 -15.47
N THR A 260 -2.44 -0.78 -15.99
CA THR A 260 -2.28 -1.55 -17.24
C THR A 260 -2.53 -3.04 -17.02
N LYS A 261 -2.25 -3.58 -15.83
CA LYS A 261 -2.52 -4.97 -15.43
C LYS A 261 -3.97 -5.24 -15.06
N ILE A 262 -4.80 -4.23 -14.81
CA ILE A 262 -6.24 -4.46 -14.59
C ILE A 262 -6.89 -5.13 -15.79
N GLY A 263 -6.54 -4.69 -17.01
CA GLY A 263 -7.03 -5.34 -18.22
C GLY A 263 -6.58 -6.79 -18.34
N ALA A 264 -5.38 -7.12 -17.83
CA ALA A 264 -4.90 -8.50 -17.76
C ALA A 264 -5.69 -9.33 -16.74
N LEU A 265 -6.03 -8.77 -15.57
CA LEU A 265 -6.89 -9.43 -14.59
C LEU A 265 -8.32 -9.66 -15.11
N GLU A 266 -8.89 -8.69 -15.82
CA GLU A 266 -10.20 -8.83 -16.45
C GLU A 266 -10.18 -9.89 -17.56
N ALA A 267 -9.13 -9.92 -18.37
CA ALA A 267 -8.94 -10.94 -19.40
C ALA A 267 -8.73 -12.33 -18.77
N GLU A 268 -7.98 -12.43 -17.67
CA GLU A 268 -7.80 -13.66 -16.92
C GLU A 268 -9.13 -14.14 -16.33
N PHE A 269 -9.91 -13.24 -15.72
CA PHE A 269 -11.25 -13.57 -15.21
C PHE A 269 -12.16 -14.11 -16.31
N ALA A 270 -12.20 -13.45 -17.47
CA ALA A 270 -12.96 -13.91 -18.62
C ALA A 270 -12.48 -15.28 -19.14
N ARG A 271 -11.16 -15.50 -19.17
CA ARG A 271 -10.56 -16.79 -19.54
C ARG A 271 -10.95 -17.90 -18.56
N LEU A 272 -10.88 -17.64 -17.25
CA LEU A 272 -11.27 -18.61 -16.23
C LEU A 272 -12.77 -18.94 -16.33
N ALA A 273 -13.63 -17.94 -16.58
CA ALA A 273 -15.06 -18.16 -16.80
C ALA A 273 -15.34 -19.03 -18.03
N GLN A 274 -14.58 -18.86 -19.12
CA GLN A 274 -14.66 -19.73 -20.30
C GLN A 274 -14.20 -21.16 -19.97
N GLU A 275 -13.09 -21.32 -19.24
CA GLU A 275 -12.57 -22.61 -18.80
C GLU A 275 -13.58 -23.35 -17.89
N ARG A 276 -14.27 -22.62 -16.99
CA ARG A 276 -15.39 -23.15 -16.19
C ARG A 276 -16.49 -23.75 -17.05
N ALA A 277 -16.92 -23.00 -18.08
CA ALA A 277 -17.98 -23.43 -18.99
C ALA A 277 -17.57 -24.67 -19.80
N GLU A 278 -16.30 -24.73 -20.21
CA GLU A 278 -15.74 -25.90 -20.90
C GLU A 278 -15.70 -27.14 -19.99
N ILE A 279 -15.21 -27.02 -18.76
CA ILE A 279 -15.20 -28.13 -17.78
C ILE A 279 -16.63 -28.63 -17.53
N ALA A 280 -17.58 -27.72 -17.32
CA ALA A 280 -18.99 -28.08 -17.10
C ALA A 280 -19.57 -28.86 -18.30
N ARG A 281 -19.23 -28.45 -19.53
CA ARG A 281 -19.62 -29.17 -20.75
C ARG A 281 -18.99 -30.57 -20.80
N THR A 282 -17.69 -30.68 -20.57
CA THR A 282 -17.00 -31.98 -20.56
C THR A 282 -17.56 -32.90 -19.49
N MET A 283 -17.84 -32.40 -18.28
CA MET A 283 -18.51 -33.18 -17.23
C MET A 283 -19.88 -33.69 -17.67
N ALA A 284 -20.69 -32.87 -18.35
CA ALA A 284 -21.99 -33.28 -18.87
C ALA A 284 -21.85 -34.38 -19.95
N GLU A 285 -20.89 -34.23 -20.86
CA GLU A 285 -20.57 -35.23 -21.89
C GLU A 285 -20.10 -36.56 -21.28
N THR A 286 -19.15 -36.52 -20.34
CA THR A 286 -18.63 -37.71 -19.64
C THR A 286 -19.71 -38.40 -18.81
N ARG A 287 -20.61 -37.64 -18.15
CA ARG A 287 -21.78 -38.21 -17.46
C ARG A 287 -22.70 -38.94 -18.44
N SER A 288 -23.03 -38.30 -19.56
CA SER A 288 -23.85 -38.90 -20.62
C SER A 288 -23.22 -40.18 -21.18
N GLU A 289 -21.91 -40.19 -21.47
CA GLU A 289 -21.21 -41.38 -21.96
C GLU A 289 -21.22 -42.52 -20.94
N ARG A 290 -20.95 -42.21 -19.67
CA ARG A 290 -20.98 -43.18 -18.57
C ARG A 290 -22.37 -43.80 -18.42
N ASP A 291 -23.41 -42.98 -18.48
CA ASP A 291 -24.80 -43.43 -18.34
C ASP A 291 -25.22 -44.30 -19.54
N GLN A 292 -24.84 -43.93 -20.77
CA GLN A 292 -25.05 -44.77 -21.96
C GLN A 292 -24.31 -46.12 -21.89
N LEU A 293 -23.10 -46.15 -21.35
CA LEU A 293 -22.36 -47.40 -21.11
C LEU A 293 -23.05 -48.26 -20.05
N ALA A 294 -23.55 -47.65 -18.97
CA ALA A 294 -24.31 -48.34 -17.95
C ALA A 294 -25.61 -48.93 -18.50
N ASP A 295 -26.32 -48.20 -19.37
CA ASP A 295 -27.52 -48.67 -20.07
C ASP A 295 -27.22 -49.85 -20.98
N ARG A 296 -26.19 -49.75 -21.83
CA ARG A 296 -25.75 -50.86 -22.70
C ARG A 296 -25.39 -52.09 -21.88
N ARG A 297 -24.69 -51.92 -20.76
CA ARG A 297 -24.35 -53.02 -19.86
C ARG A 297 -25.60 -53.65 -19.23
N ARG A 298 -26.56 -52.85 -18.78
CA ARG A 298 -27.84 -53.34 -18.23
C ARG A 298 -28.63 -54.14 -19.26
N GLU A 299 -28.70 -53.66 -20.50
CA GLU A 299 -29.40 -54.36 -21.58
C GLU A 299 -28.69 -55.66 -21.97
N ALA A 300 -27.37 -55.66 -22.06
CA ALA A 300 -26.59 -56.88 -22.31
C ALA A 300 -26.81 -57.94 -21.22
N MET A 301 -26.84 -57.53 -19.94
CA MET A 301 -27.16 -58.42 -18.83
C MET A 301 -28.59 -58.96 -18.91
N ARG A 302 -29.55 -58.10 -19.29
CA ARG A 302 -30.96 -58.50 -19.49
C ARG A 302 -31.09 -59.55 -20.60
N LEU A 303 -30.46 -59.33 -21.75
CA LEU A 303 -30.49 -60.28 -22.87
C LEU A 303 -29.81 -61.61 -22.50
N ALA A 304 -28.67 -61.58 -21.79
CA ALA A 304 -28.00 -62.79 -21.31
C ALA A 304 -28.86 -63.59 -20.29
N ALA A 305 -29.62 -62.90 -19.44
CA ALA A 305 -30.56 -63.54 -18.52
C ALA A 305 -31.71 -64.25 -19.28
N ILE A 306 -32.22 -63.63 -20.35
CA ILE A 306 -33.24 -64.23 -21.22
C ILE A 306 -32.69 -65.50 -21.90
N ASP A 307 -31.49 -65.44 -22.48
CA ASP A 307 -30.87 -66.56 -23.20
C ASP A 307 -30.51 -67.75 -22.29
N SER A 308 -30.17 -67.49 -21.02
CA SER A 308 -29.83 -68.54 -20.05
C SER A 308 -31.05 -69.28 -19.47
N GLY A 309 -32.27 -68.79 -19.68
CA GLY A 309 -33.49 -69.38 -19.13
C GLY A 309 -33.68 -69.18 -17.63
N GLU A 310 -32.80 -68.41 -16.97
CA GLU A 310 -32.94 -68.02 -15.57
C GLU A 310 -33.91 -66.83 -15.44
N ASN A 311 -35.20 -67.13 -15.23
CA ASN A 311 -36.23 -66.11 -14.94
C ASN A 311 -36.05 -65.40 -13.59
N ALA A 312 -35.10 -65.84 -12.76
CA ALA A 312 -34.76 -65.20 -11.51
C ALA A 312 -33.43 -64.48 -11.70
N VAL A 313 -33.44 -63.14 -11.66
CA VAL A 313 -32.23 -62.31 -11.65
C VAL A 313 -31.28 -62.85 -10.58
N PRO A 314 -30.15 -63.51 -10.93
CA PRO A 314 -29.22 -63.98 -9.92
C PRO A 314 -28.66 -62.74 -9.22
N ALA A 315 -28.65 -62.75 -7.89
CA ALA A 315 -27.96 -61.71 -7.14
C ALA A 315 -26.52 -61.58 -7.70
N PRO A 316 -26.03 -60.35 -7.94
CA PRO A 316 -24.78 -60.14 -8.66
C PRO A 316 -23.68 -61.02 -8.04
N PRO A 317 -23.01 -61.88 -8.83
CA PRO A 317 -22.05 -62.84 -8.31
C PRO A 317 -20.99 -62.09 -7.53
N ARG A 318 -21.02 -62.28 -6.21
CA ARG A 318 -19.98 -61.77 -5.32
C ARG A 318 -18.74 -62.63 -5.60
N VAL A 319 -17.81 -62.02 -6.33
CA VAL A 319 -16.39 -62.35 -6.41
C VAL A 319 -15.98 -63.37 -7.51
N ALA A 320 -15.00 -62.94 -8.33
CA ALA A 320 -14.02 -63.71 -9.12
C ALA A 320 -14.20 -63.90 -10.65
N ALA A 321 -15.30 -63.53 -11.29
CA ALA A 321 -15.35 -63.45 -12.77
C ALA A 321 -14.84 -62.07 -13.23
N GLY A 322 -13.84 -62.04 -14.11
CA GLY A 322 -13.13 -60.82 -14.52
C GLY A 322 -14.05 -59.66 -14.89
N ARG A 323 -13.71 -58.44 -14.43
CA ARG A 323 -14.47 -57.22 -14.75
C ARG A 323 -14.66 -57.11 -16.26
N SER A 324 -15.89 -56.92 -16.72
CA SER A 324 -16.17 -56.70 -18.14
C SER A 324 -15.46 -55.44 -18.62
N LYS A 325 -15.13 -55.35 -19.93
CA LYS A 325 -14.49 -54.17 -20.52
C LYS A 325 -15.29 -52.89 -20.26
N GLU A 326 -16.62 -53.00 -20.28
CA GLU A 326 -17.55 -51.91 -20.00
C GLU A 326 -17.50 -51.48 -18.52
N SER A 327 -17.30 -52.42 -17.60
CA SER A 327 -17.17 -52.11 -16.17
C SER A 327 -15.91 -51.28 -15.91
N PHE A 328 -14.81 -51.63 -16.57
CA PHE A 328 -13.56 -50.87 -16.51
C PHE A 328 -13.71 -49.47 -17.15
N ALA A 329 -14.41 -49.37 -18.29
CA ALA A 329 -14.68 -48.08 -18.93
C ALA A 329 -15.54 -47.15 -18.04
N ILE A 330 -16.58 -47.67 -17.40
CA ILE A 330 -17.42 -46.90 -16.46
C ILE A 330 -16.60 -46.41 -15.25
N GLU A 331 -15.75 -47.26 -14.68
CA GLU A 331 -14.88 -46.91 -13.56
C GLU A 331 -13.85 -45.83 -13.96
N LYS A 332 -13.29 -45.91 -15.17
CA LYS A 332 -12.42 -44.88 -15.71
C LYS A 332 -13.15 -43.53 -15.86
N LEU A 333 -14.35 -43.53 -16.47
CA LEU A 333 -15.15 -42.31 -16.62
C LEU A 333 -15.55 -41.72 -15.26
N ALA A 334 -15.81 -42.55 -14.25
CA ALA A 334 -16.03 -42.08 -12.88
C ALA A 334 -14.78 -41.37 -12.31
N SER A 335 -13.60 -41.98 -12.45
CA SER A 335 -12.34 -41.34 -12.02
C SER A 335 -12.04 -40.04 -12.78
N ASP A 336 -12.38 -39.95 -14.07
CA ASP A 336 -12.22 -38.73 -14.84
C ASP A 336 -13.21 -37.64 -14.40
N LEU A 337 -14.45 -38.01 -14.05
CA LEU A 337 -15.41 -37.08 -13.42
C LEU A 337 -14.89 -36.54 -12.09
N ASP A 338 -14.34 -37.38 -11.21
CA ASP A 338 -13.80 -36.94 -9.91
C ASP A 338 -12.64 -35.93 -10.09
N ARG A 339 -11.81 -36.13 -11.12
CA ARG A 339 -10.72 -35.20 -11.48
C ARG A 339 -11.25 -33.87 -12.01
N LEU A 340 -12.27 -33.92 -12.88
CA LEU A 340 -12.92 -32.72 -13.41
C LEU A 340 -13.62 -31.92 -12.32
N ASP A 341 -14.27 -32.60 -11.38
CA ASP A 341 -14.93 -31.99 -10.22
C ASP A 341 -13.90 -31.26 -9.34
N SER A 342 -12.81 -31.93 -8.97
CA SER A 342 -11.71 -31.33 -8.21
C SER A 342 -11.04 -30.14 -8.94
N ARG A 343 -11.00 -30.16 -10.28
CA ARG A 343 -10.51 -29.03 -11.09
C ARG A 343 -11.52 -27.89 -11.09
N SER A 344 -12.81 -28.19 -11.23
CA SER A 344 -13.90 -27.21 -11.19
C SER A 344 -13.92 -26.48 -9.85
N GLU A 345 -13.81 -27.20 -8.73
CA GLU A 345 -13.79 -26.60 -7.39
C GLU A 345 -12.63 -25.60 -7.22
N ARG A 346 -11.42 -25.97 -7.64
CA ARG A 346 -10.25 -25.07 -7.57
C ARG A 346 -10.43 -23.83 -8.46
N LEU A 347 -11.04 -24.02 -9.63
CA LEU A 347 -11.30 -22.93 -10.56
C LEU A 347 -12.39 -21.99 -10.03
N ASP A 348 -13.45 -22.52 -9.41
CA ASP A 348 -14.51 -21.74 -8.79
C ASP A 348 -13.97 -20.89 -7.63
N VAL A 349 -13.07 -21.44 -6.80
CA VAL A 349 -12.38 -20.67 -5.74
C VAL A 349 -11.58 -19.50 -6.32
N ARG A 350 -10.89 -19.71 -7.45
CA ARG A 350 -10.13 -18.65 -8.14
C ARG A 350 -11.03 -17.62 -8.82
N ILE A 351 -12.16 -18.02 -9.40
CA ILE A 351 -13.12 -17.08 -9.98
C ILE A 351 -13.73 -16.21 -8.89
N GLN A 352 -14.24 -16.84 -7.82
CA GLN A 352 -14.84 -16.13 -6.69
C GLN A 352 -13.84 -15.13 -6.07
N ALA A 353 -12.56 -15.52 -6.02
CA ALA A 353 -11.47 -14.64 -5.59
C ALA A 353 -11.41 -13.32 -6.33
N ILE A 354 -11.36 -13.40 -7.66
CA ILE A 354 -11.20 -12.24 -8.53
C ILE A 354 -12.51 -11.45 -8.54
N GLU A 355 -13.65 -12.14 -8.58
CA GLU A 355 -14.99 -11.55 -8.55
C GLU A 355 -15.22 -10.69 -7.30
N GLU A 356 -14.76 -11.15 -6.13
CA GLU A 356 -14.88 -10.40 -4.87
C GLU A 356 -13.87 -9.24 -4.79
N ALA A 357 -12.60 -9.48 -5.13
CA ALA A 357 -11.53 -8.53 -4.86
C ALA A 357 -11.36 -7.44 -5.93
N LEU A 358 -11.61 -7.77 -7.20
CA LEU A 358 -11.35 -6.85 -8.33
C LEU A 358 -12.26 -5.62 -8.29
N PRO A 359 -13.58 -5.70 -8.05
CA PRO A 359 -14.42 -4.51 -7.97
C PRO A 359 -14.03 -3.59 -6.82
N ILE A 360 -13.67 -4.17 -5.66
CA ILE A 360 -13.22 -3.42 -4.49
C ILE A 360 -11.92 -2.67 -4.79
N PHE A 361 -10.95 -3.35 -5.42
CA PHE A 361 -9.71 -2.71 -5.86
C PHE A 361 -9.99 -1.59 -6.88
N LYS A 362 -10.81 -1.86 -7.90
CA LYS A 362 -11.16 -0.89 -8.94
C LYS A 362 -11.82 0.37 -8.37
N ALA A 363 -12.58 0.26 -7.29
CA ALA A 363 -13.18 1.42 -6.63
C ALA A 363 -12.12 2.42 -6.11
N THR A 364 -10.89 1.98 -5.84
CA THR A 364 -9.79 2.83 -5.37
C THR A 364 -9.02 3.53 -6.49
N LEU A 365 -9.32 3.23 -7.76
CA LEU A 365 -8.68 3.84 -8.91
C LEU A 365 -9.18 5.26 -9.15
N GLY A 366 -8.32 6.09 -9.74
CA GLY A 366 -8.60 7.50 -10.00
C GLY A 366 -8.64 8.36 -8.73
N GLN A 367 -8.21 7.80 -7.59
CA GLN A 367 -8.13 8.51 -6.31
C GLN A 367 -6.74 9.13 -6.07
N GLU A 368 -5.85 9.16 -7.07
CA GLU A 368 -4.52 9.77 -6.95
C GLU A 368 -4.58 11.28 -6.64
N GLY A 369 -5.73 11.92 -6.94
CA GLY A 369 -5.97 13.34 -6.67
C GLY A 369 -5.79 13.72 -5.19
N LEU A 370 -6.05 12.79 -4.25
CA LEU A 370 -5.96 13.07 -2.82
C LEU A 370 -4.55 13.51 -2.39
N ILE A 371 -3.50 12.83 -2.87
CA ILE A 371 -2.11 13.19 -2.54
C ILE A 371 -1.79 14.60 -3.04
N ARG A 372 -2.21 14.92 -4.27
CA ARG A 372 -1.97 16.23 -4.88
C ARG A 372 -2.72 17.33 -4.12
N GLU A 373 -3.96 17.07 -3.72
CA GLU A 373 -4.76 18.00 -2.91
C GLU A 373 -4.11 18.28 -1.56
N LEU A 374 -3.71 17.23 -0.84
CA LEU A 374 -3.03 17.34 0.45
C LEU A 374 -1.69 18.07 0.35
N ALA A 375 -0.95 17.88 -0.73
CA ALA A 375 0.30 18.58 -0.99
C ALA A 375 0.11 20.08 -1.24
N VAL A 376 -1.01 20.48 -1.86
CA VAL A 376 -1.31 21.88 -2.20
C VAL A 376 -2.02 22.60 -1.05
N GLN A 377 -2.90 21.91 -0.31
CA GLN A 377 -3.74 22.49 0.74
C GLN A 377 -3.28 22.04 2.13
N ARG A 378 -2.60 22.92 2.86
CA ARG A 378 -2.06 22.62 4.20
C ARG A 378 -3.12 22.53 5.28
N ASP A 379 -4.20 23.27 5.10
CA ASP A 379 -5.38 23.30 5.98
C ASP A 379 -6.43 22.26 5.56
N HIS A 380 -6.10 21.36 4.63
CA HIS A 380 -7.01 20.31 4.22
C HIS A 380 -7.40 19.44 5.43
N PRO A 381 -8.70 19.24 5.69
CA PRO A 381 -9.18 18.60 6.91
C PRO A 381 -8.67 17.16 7.09
N VAL A 382 -8.40 16.44 6.00
CA VAL A 382 -7.83 15.08 6.06
C VAL A 382 -6.45 15.05 6.72
N HIS A 383 -5.67 16.14 6.76
CA HIS A 383 -4.42 16.18 7.55
C HIS A 383 -4.68 15.86 9.03
N ALA A 384 -5.79 16.36 9.59
CA ALA A 384 -6.19 16.06 10.96
C ALA A 384 -6.52 14.56 11.16
N LEU A 385 -7.14 13.93 10.15
CA LEU A 385 -7.38 12.49 10.16
C LEU A 385 -6.06 11.72 10.11
N VAL A 386 -5.15 12.08 9.21
CA VAL A 386 -3.83 11.44 9.04
C VAL A 386 -3.05 11.48 10.36
N ARG A 387 -3.01 12.62 11.04
CA ARG A 387 -2.43 12.74 12.38
C ARG A 387 -3.07 11.76 13.35
N ARG A 388 -4.40 11.78 13.47
CA ARG A 388 -5.13 10.93 14.43
C ARG A 388 -4.93 9.44 14.16
N LEU A 389 -4.82 9.04 12.89
CA LEU A 389 -4.49 7.67 12.50
C LEU A 389 -3.09 7.27 12.97
N ALA A 390 -2.10 8.15 12.82
CA ALA A 390 -0.74 7.90 13.29
C ALA A 390 -0.67 7.82 14.83
N GLU A 391 -1.36 8.72 15.53
CA GLU A 391 -1.42 8.76 17.01
C GLU A 391 -2.13 7.53 17.62
N GLU A 392 -3.20 7.04 16.97
CA GLU A 392 -3.95 5.84 17.41
C GLU A 392 -3.04 4.60 17.50
N VAL A 393 -2.01 4.54 16.65
CA VAL A 393 -1.01 3.47 16.65
C VAL A 393 0.05 3.69 17.73
N GLY A 394 0.55 4.92 17.88
CA GLY A 394 1.58 5.25 18.86
C GLY A 394 1.16 4.99 20.31
N ALA A 395 -0.15 5.09 20.60
CA ALA A 395 -0.71 4.76 21.91
C ALA A 395 -0.78 3.24 22.21
N GLY A 396 -0.62 2.38 21.19
CA GLY A 396 -0.87 0.93 21.29
C GLY A 396 0.38 0.03 21.39
N THR A 397 1.60 0.57 21.32
CA THR A 397 2.85 -0.21 21.24
C THR A 397 3.32 -0.89 22.54
N GLY A 398 2.41 -1.16 23.48
CA GLY A 398 2.70 -1.92 24.71
C GLY A 398 2.65 -3.45 24.57
N ALA A 399 2.20 -4.01 23.44
CA ALA A 399 2.15 -5.46 23.26
C ALA A 399 2.56 -5.85 21.83
N ALA A 400 3.69 -6.55 21.71
CA ALA A 400 4.05 -7.22 20.47
C ALA A 400 3.02 -8.34 20.19
N PRO A 401 2.39 -8.39 19.02
CA PRO A 401 1.58 -9.53 18.64
C PRO A 401 2.51 -10.72 18.38
N SER A 402 2.33 -11.79 19.16
CA SER A 402 2.93 -13.10 18.89
C SER A 402 2.21 -13.72 17.69
N THR A 403 2.83 -13.70 16.51
CA THR A 403 2.29 -14.34 15.30
C THR A 403 3.05 -15.61 14.96
N THR A 404 2.55 -16.74 15.47
CA THR A 404 2.51 -17.99 14.72
C THR A 404 1.19 -18.02 13.96
N THR A 405 1.16 -17.45 12.76
CA THR A 405 0.01 -17.53 11.84
C THR A 405 0.40 -18.45 10.69
N ASN A 406 -0.42 -19.49 10.46
CA ASN A 406 -0.35 -20.28 9.25
C ASN A 406 -0.51 -19.35 8.03
N PRO A 407 0.17 -19.64 6.90
CA PRO A 407 -0.01 -18.84 5.68
C PRO A 407 -1.49 -18.80 5.29
N THR A 408 -2.03 -17.60 5.10
CA THR A 408 -3.41 -17.42 4.64
C THR A 408 -3.54 -17.95 3.21
N ALA A 409 -4.74 -18.37 2.80
CA ALA A 409 -5.01 -18.82 1.43
C ALA A 409 -4.56 -17.78 0.38
N ALA A 410 -4.64 -16.49 0.70
CA ALA A 410 -4.14 -15.39 -0.14
C ALA A 410 -2.61 -15.42 -0.35
N ALA A 411 -1.82 -15.88 0.63
CA ALA A 411 -0.37 -16.03 0.49
C ALA A 411 0.03 -17.21 -0.40
N LEU A 412 -0.78 -18.27 -0.42
CA LEU A 412 -0.61 -19.42 -1.34
C LEU A 412 -1.03 -19.05 -2.76
N ASP A 413 -2.15 -18.34 -2.93
CA ASP A 413 -2.59 -17.81 -4.23
C ASP A 413 -1.60 -16.80 -4.83
N LEU A 414 -0.89 -16.05 -3.99
CA LEU A 414 0.18 -15.14 -4.45
C LEU A 414 1.24 -15.91 -5.24
N GLN A 415 1.68 -17.08 -4.73
CA GLN A 415 2.67 -17.91 -5.41
C GLN A 415 2.16 -18.43 -6.76
N ASP A 416 0.87 -18.78 -6.84
CA ASP A 416 0.23 -19.21 -8.09
C ASP A 416 0.10 -18.06 -9.11
N LEU A 417 -0.23 -16.86 -8.64
CA LEU A 417 -0.32 -15.65 -9.48
C LEU A 417 1.05 -15.25 -10.03
N ILE A 418 2.10 -15.42 -9.23
CA ILE A 418 3.50 -15.16 -9.61
C ILE A 418 4.02 -16.22 -10.58
N ALA A 419 3.79 -17.50 -10.29
CA ALA A 419 4.26 -18.62 -11.11
C ALA A 419 3.58 -18.65 -12.49
N GLY A 420 2.33 -18.21 -12.61
CA GLY A 420 1.61 -18.14 -13.88
C GLY A 420 2.19 -17.14 -14.90
N GLY A 421 3.10 -16.24 -14.49
CA GLY A 421 3.68 -15.21 -15.34
C GLY A 421 5.05 -15.55 -15.97
N GLN A 422 5.73 -16.61 -15.55
CA GLN A 422 7.13 -16.90 -15.97
C GLN A 422 7.27 -17.89 -17.13
N ASP A 423 6.19 -18.52 -17.62
CA ASP A 423 6.22 -19.50 -18.72
C ASP A 423 5.74 -18.95 -20.08
N ARG A 424 5.94 -17.65 -20.37
CA ARG A 424 5.65 -17.06 -21.69
C ARG A 424 6.73 -16.14 -22.22
#